data_AF-A0A962ZRJ6-F1
#
_entry.id   AF-A0A962ZRJ6-F1
#
_cell.length_a   1.000
_cell.length_b   1.000
_cell.length_c   1.000
_cell.angle_alpha   90.00
_cell.angle_beta   90.00
_cell.angle_gamma   90.00
#
_symmetry.space_group_name_H-M   'P 1'
#
loop_
_entity.id
_entity.type
_entity.pdbx_description
1 polymer ?
#
loop_
_entity_poly.entity_id
_entity_poly.type
_entity_poly.pdbx_seq_one_letter_code
_entity_poly.pdbx_strand_id
1 'polypeptide(L)' 'NYDGRGTLWRVQYAYATPLYDIQSFFSAPYGAYDLLQGIYNLNGKPIPGEYQNGVEENDLYFTPKGMARGGVR' A
#
# COMPACT_ATOMS: atom_id res chain seq x y z
N ASN A 1 -11.05 -13.36 -2.92
CA ASN A 1 -10.04 -14.27 -3.48
C ASN A 1 -10.67 -15.62 -3.77
N TYR A 2 -10.46 -16.12 -4.99
CA TYR A 2 -10.97 -17.43 -5.44
C TYR A 2 -9.82 -18.43 -5.58
N ASP A 3 -10.12 -19.72 -5.40
CA ASP A 3 -9.15 -20.80 -5.57
C ASP A 3 -9.11 -21.24 -7.04
N GLY A 4 -8.28 -22.24 -7.36
CA GLY A 4 -8.18 -22.78 -8.72
C GLY A 4 -9.46 -23.44 -9.25
N ARG A 5 -10.49 -23.59 -8.41
CA ARG A 5 -11.81 -24.14 -8.76
C ARG A 5 -12.90 -23.07 -8.81
N GLY A 6 -12.57 -21.80 -8.59
CA GLY A 6 -13.54 -20.71 -8.55
C GLY A 6 -14.34 -20.63 -7.25
N THR A 7 -13.91 -21.30 -6.19
CA THR A 7 -14.54 -21.20 -4.87
C THR A 7 -13.98 -20.01 -4.11
N LEU A 8 -14.86 -19.21 -3.50
CA LEU A 8 -14.42 -18.11 -2.64
C LEU A 8 -13.81 -18.71 -1.36
N TRP A 9 -12.53 -18.44 -1.12
CA TRP A 9 -11.81 -19.01 0.03
C TRP A 9 -11.26 -17.94 0.98
N ARG A 10 -11.19 -16.67 0.56
CA ARG A 10 -10.69 -15.58 1.39
C ARG A 10 -11.28 -14.22 1.02
N VAL A 11 -11.70 -13.48 2.04
CA VAL A 11 -12.09 -12.07 1.97
C VAL A 11 -10.95 -11.21 2.51
N GLN A 12 -10.69 -10.08 1.88
CA GLN A 12 -9.64 -9.14 2.30
C GLN A 12 -10.16 -7.72 2.30
N TYR A 13 -9.67 -6.93 3.25
CA TYR A 13 -9.87 -5.48 3.26
C TYR A 13 -8.53 -4.79 3.01
N ALA A 14 -8.56 -3.74 2.20
CA ALA A 14 -7.40 -2.95 1.85
C ALA A 14 -7.77 -1.46 1.91
N TYR A 15 -6.81 -0.62 2.29
CA TYR A 15 -6.93 0.82 2.10
C TYR A 15 -6.23 1.17 0.78
N ALA A 16 -7.01 1.64 -0.18
CA ALA A 16 -6.49 2.13 -1.45
C ALA A 16 -6.20 3.63 -1.34
N THR A 17 -5.05 4.06 -1.81
CA THR A 17 -4.65 5.47 -1.88
C THR A 17 -4.20 5.80 -3.30
N PRO A 18 -4.62 6.93 -3.88
CA PRO A 18 -4.01 7.42 -5.11
C PRO A 18 -2.56 7.80 -4.84
N LEU A 19 -1.67 7.52 -5.80
CA LEU A 19 -0.31 8.03 -5.78
C LEU A 19 -0.28 9.39 -6.48
N TYR A 20 0.36 10.39 -5.88
CA TYR A 20 0.37 11.76 -6.40
C TYR A 20 1.47 12.02 -7.43
N ASP A 21 2.51 11.20 -7.41
CA ASP A 21 3.70 11.24 -8.24
C ASP A 21 3.55 10.44 -9.54
N ILE A 22 2.72 9.39 -9.54
CA ILE A 22 2.43 8.57 -10.71
C ILE A 22 0.92 8.31 -10.85
N GLN A 23 0.43 8.15 -12.08
CA GLN A 23 -0.98 7.82 -12.35
C GLN A 23 -1.28 6.34 -12.00
N SER A 24 -1.18 6.00 -10.73
CA SER A 24 -1.36 4.65 -10.18
C SER A 24 -2.07 4.70 -8.83
N PHE A 25 -2.59 3.56 -8.41
CA PHE A 25 -3.21 3.36 -7.10
C PHE A 25 -2.36 2.39 -6.30
N PHE A 26 -2.01 2.79 -5.08
CA PHE A 26 -1.44 1.88 -4.10
C PHE A 26 -2.56 1.27 -3.26
N SER A 27 -2.50 -0.04 -3.02
CA SER A 27 -3.45 -0.74 -2.15
C SER A 27 -2.72 -1.85 -1.43
N ALA A 28 -2.75 -1.79 -0.10
CA ALA A 28 -2.18 -2.83 0.76
C ALA A 28 -3.31 -3.57 1.50
N PRO A 29 -3.41 -4.90 1.41
CA PRO A 29 -4.37 -5.68 2.19
C PRO A 29 -3.90 -5.78 3.64
N TYR A 30 -4.62 -5.11 4.55
CA TYR A 30 -4.29 -5.05 5.98
C TYR A 30 -4.96 -6.14 6.81
N GLY A 31 -6.01 -6.75 6.28
CA GLY A 31 -6.70 -7.85 6.96
C GLY A 31 -7.32 -8.82 5.98
N ALA A 32 -7.25 -10.09 6.33
CA ALA A 32 -7.87 -11.18 5.60
C ALA A 32 -8.64 -12.08 6.55
N TYR A 33 -9.75 -12.63 6.07
CA TYR A 33 -10.45 -13.73 6.71
C TYR A 33 -10.41 -14.95 5.78
N ASP A 34 -9.84 -16.05 6.29
CA ASP A 34 -9.78 -17.33 5.60
C ASP A 34 -11.07 -18.12 5.88
N LEU A 35 -11.85 -18.39 4.84
CA LEU A 35 -13.16 -19.04 4.95
C LEU A 35 -13.05 -20.54 5.20
N LEU A 36 -11.93 -21.17 4.82
CA LEU A 36 -11.71 -22.60 5.00
C LEU A 36 -11.22 -22.89 6.43
N GLN A 37 -10.33 -22.04 6.94
CA GLN A 37 -9.71 -22.25 8.24
C GLN A 37 -10.39 -21.48 9.38
N GLY A 38 -11.23 -20.48 9.06
CA GLY A 38 -11.90 -19.63 10.06
C GLY A 38 -10.93 -18.70 10.80
N ILE A 39 -9.83 -18.31 10.16
CA ILE A 39 -8.74 -17.55 10.79
C ILE A 39 -8.69 -16.12 10.25
N TYR A 40 -8.52 -15.16 11.16
CA TYR A 40 -8.16 -13.79 10.82
C TYR A 40 -6.64 -13.67 10.65
N ASN A 41 -6.21 -13.10 9.53
CA ASN A 41 -4.83 -12.73 9.28
C ASN A 41 -4.73 -11.21 9.18
N LEU A 42 -4.13 -10.58 10.18
CA LEU A 42 -3.90 -9.15 10.23
C LEU A 42 -2.47 -8.88 9.76
N ASN A 43 -2.35 -8.13 8.66
CA ASN A 43 -1.09 -7.74 8.04
C ASN A 43 -0.83 -6.28 8.41
N GLY A 44 0.38 -6.02 8.91
CA GLY A 44 0.72 -4.74 9.54
C GLY A 44 0.77 -4.91 11.05
N LYS A 45 1.83 -5.56 11.54
CA LYS A 45 2.26 -5.30 12.90
C LYS A 45 2.95 -3.94 12.85
N PRO A 46 2.38 -2.86 13.40
CA PRO A 46 3.21 -1.69 13.68
C PRO A 46 4.28 -2.17 14.65
N ILE A 47 5.54 -2.16 14.22
CA ILE A 47 6.64 -2.17 15.18
C ILE A 47 6.37 -0.97 16.08
N PRO A 48 6.44 -1.09 17.42
CA PRO A 48 6.40 0.09 18.28
C PRO A 48 7.48 1.07 17.79
N GLY A 49 7.05 2.22 17.27
CA GLY A 49 7.93 3.15 16.58
C GLY A 49 7.22 3.89 15.46
N GLU A 50 7.80 5.01 15.05
CA GLU A 50 7.29 5.81 13.94
C GLU A 50 7.67 5.16 12.61
N TYR A 51 6.81 5.34 11.60
CA TYR A 51 7.14 4.98 10.22
C TYR A 51 8.34 5.82 9.76
N GLN A 52 9.48 5.17 9.53
CA GLN A 52 10.62 5.80 8.88
C GLN A 52 10.47 5.66 7.37
N ASN A 53 10.17 6.77 6.70
CA ASN A 53 10.26 6.83 5.24
C ASN A 53 11.75 6.86 4.86
N GLY A 54 12.22 5.90 4.07
CA GLY A 54 13.63 5.80 3.65
C GLY A 54 14.03 6.80 2.55
N VAL A 55 13.16 7.77 2.24
CA VAL A 55 13.38 8.79 1.23
C VAL A 55 13.86 10.06 1.92
N GLU A 56 15.17 10.31 1.87
CA GLU A 56 15.81 11.54 2.33
C GLU A 56 15.95 12.54 1.16
N GLU A 57 14.83 13.09 0.69
CA GLU A 57 14.89 14.14 -0.32
C GLU A 57 15.04 15.51 0.35
N ASN A 58 15.94 16.34 -0.19
CA ASN A 58 16.14 17.71 0.24
C ASN A 58 14.85 18.53 0.02
N ASP A 59 14.55 19.52 0.88
CA ASP A 59 13.44 20.48 0.72
C ASP A 59 13.29 21.06 -0.70
N LEU A 60 14.41 21.21 -1.43
CA LEU A 60 14.43 21.68 -2.82
C LEU A 60 13.79 20.69 -3.81
N TYR A 61 13.75 19.40 -3.49
CA TYR A 61 13.13 18.35 -4.31
C TYR A 61 11.63 18.62 -4.53
N PHE A 62 10.91 18.94 -3.45
CA PHE A 62 9.46 19.18 -3.49
C PHE A 62 9.06 20.58 -4.02
N THR A 63 10.03 21.40 -4.47
CA THR A 63 9.72 22.66 -5.13
C THR A 63 9.24 22.44 -6.57
N PRO A 64 8.46 23.36 -7.17
CA PRO A 64 8.05 23.22 -8.57
C PRO A 64 9.23 23.03 -9.54
N LYS A 65 10.36 23.70 -9.29
CA LYS A 65 11.59 23.54 -10.08
C LYS A 65 12.31 22.22 -9.81
N GLY A 66 12.28 21.72 -8.57
CA GLY A 66 12.86 20.44 -8.18
C GLY A 66 12.13 19.27 -8.83
N MET A 67 10.81 19.22 -8.70
CA MET A 67 9.97 18.19 -9.30
C MET A 67 10.04 18.21 -10.84
N ALA A 68 10.07 19.41 -11.45
CA ALA A 68 10.27 19.56 -12.89
C ALA A 68 11.61 18.98 -13.40
N ARG A 69 12.68 19.04 -12.59
CA ARG A 69 13.97 18.41 -12.91
C ARG A 69 13.93 16.89 -12.78
N GLY A 70 13.09 16.37 -11.90
CA GLY A 70 12.81 14.94 -11.76
C GLY A 70 11.93 14.36 -12.89
N GLY A 71 11.45 15.20 -13.80
CA GLY A 71 10.61 14.79 -14.92
C GLY A 71 9.11 14.75 -14.61
N VAL A 72 8.71 15.18 -13.41
CA VAL A 72 7.30 15.44 -13.06
C VAL A 72 6.87 16.72 -13.79
N ARG A 73 5.81 16.65 -14.60
CA ARG A 73 5.34 17.74 -15.47
C ARG A 73 3.98 18.25 -15.03
#